data_AF-W7PVF7-F1
#
_entry.id   AF-W7PVF7-F1
#
_cell.length_a   1.000
_cell.length_b   1.000
_cell.length_c   1.000
_cell.angle_alpha   90.00
_cell.angle_beta   90.00
_cell.angle_gamma   90.00
#
_symmetry.space_group_name_H-M   'P 1'
#
loop_
_entity.id
_entity.type
_entity.pdbx_description
1 polymer ?
#
loop_
_entity_poly.entity_id
_entity_poly.type
_entity_poly.pdbx_seq_one_letter_code
_entity_poly.pdbx_strand_id
1 'polypeptide(L)'
;MLKFLSKPAVRLVDRYLPDPFIFVLLLTLVAAAAAIGVERQTPLAVMRFWGDGFWNLLTFSMQMLLILVTGFMLASSPPVKRMLQQLAGRANNAGSAIILVTLVSLVASWINWGFGLVVGALFAKELARLVRVDYRLLVASAYSGFVVWHGGLAGSIPLTIATDGHFTADQIGVIGTGAPSSPSSTWPSWPACSSVFPWSIA
;
A
#
# COMPACT_ATOMS: atom_id res chain seq x y z
N MET A 1 3.80 30.15 -2.37
CA MET A 1 3.78 29.51 -3.69
C MET A 1 3.02 28.17 -3.70
N LEU A 2 3.48 27.13 -2.98
CA LEU A 2 2.79 25.81 -2.95
C LEU A 2 1.31 25.87 -2.52
N LYS A 3 0.97 26.68 -1.51
CA LYS A 3 -0.43 26.82 -1.03
C LYS A 3 -1.39 27.40 -2.06
N PHE A 4 -0.90 28.19 -3.02
CA PHE A 4 -1.75 28.79 -4.06
C PHE A 4 -2.09 27.76 -5.14
N LEU A 5 -1.15 26.87 -5.46
CA LEU A 5 -1.34 25.77 -6.40
C LEU A 5 -2.12 24.59 -5.78
N SER A 6 -1.86 24.26 -4.51
CA SER A 6 -2.46 23.08 -3.88
C SER A 6 -3.91 23.30 -3.44
N LYS A 7 -4.27 24.49 -2.96
CA LYS A 7 -5.64 24.80 -2.50
C LYS A 7 -6.75 24.59 -3.55
N PRO A 8 -6.63 25.03 -4.81
CA PRO A 8 -7.66 24.79 -5.80
C PRO A 8 -7.78 23.30 -6.14
N ALA A 9 -6.67 22.57 -6.26
CA ALA A 9 -6.67 21.13 -6.50
C ALA A 9 -7.33 20.36 -5.34
N VAL A 10 -6.96 20.66 -4.10
CA VAL A 10 -7.57 20.06 -2.90
C VAL A 10 -9.06 20.37 -2.83
N ARG A 11 -9.49 21.61 -3.10
CA ARG A 11 -10.93 21.95 -3.13
C ARG A 11 -11.71 21.21 -4.22
N LEU A 12 -11.09 21.01 -5.38
CA LEU A 12 -11.73 20.28 -6.47
C LEU A 12 -11.92 18.82 -6.06
N VAL A 13 -10.86 18.18 -5.56
CA VAL A 13 -10.89 16.79 -5.09
C VAL A 13 -11.87 16.65 -3.92
N ASP A 14 -11.76 17.44 -2.86
CA ASP A 14 -12.66 17.34 -1.69
C ASP A 14 -14.14 17.54 -2.07
N ARG A 15 -14.45 18.31 -3.12
CA ARG A 15 -15.83 18.58 -3.54
C ARG A 15 -16.39 17.56 -4.51
N TYR A 16 -15.57 16.99 -5.37
CA TYR A 16 -16.02 16.16 -6.49
C TYR A 16 -15.57 14.71 -6.43
N LEU A 17 -14.62 14.36 -5.57
CA LEU A 17 -14.17 12.98 -5.39
C LEU A 17 -15.33 12.20 -4.74
N PRO A 18 -16.02 11.32 -5.50
CA PRO A 18 -17.03 10.44 -4.96
C PRO A 18 -16.38 9.43 -4.00
N ASP A 19 -17.23 8.78 -3.21
CA ASP A 19 -16.80 7.63 -2.42
C ASP A 19 -16.14 6.56 -3.34
N PRO A 20 -15.02 5.94 -2.94
CA PRO A 20 -14.33 4.91 -3.73
C PRO A 20 -15.25 3.79 -4.23
N PHE A 21 -16.29 3.43 -3.47
CA PHE A 21 -17.26 2.42 -3.87
C PHE A 21 -18.05 2.82 -5.12
N ILE A 22 -18.35 4.12 -5.29
CA ILE A 22 -19.04 4.64 -6.49
C ILE A 22 -18.18 4.40 -7.72
N PHE A 23 -16.86 4.64 -7.63
CA PHE A 23 -15.95 4.33 -8.74
C PHE A 23 -15.93 2.85 -9.09
N VAL A 24 -15.91 1.96 -8.09
CA VAL A 24 -15.94 0.51 -8.33
C VAL A 24 -17.22 0.10 -9.05
N LEU A 25 -18.38 0.63 -8.64
CA LEU A 25 -19.66 0.37 -9.32
C LEU A 25 -19.67 0.88 -10.76
N LEU A 26 -19.21 2.11 -10.99
CA LEU A 26 -19.13 2.70 -12.34
C LEU A 26 -18.18 1.89 -13.23
N LEU A 27 -16.99 1.55 -12.74
CA LEU A 27 -16.03 0.74 -13.49
C LEU A 27 -16.57 -0.67 -13.77
N THR A 28 -17.34 -1.25 -12.84
CA THR A 28 -18.01 -2.54 -13.08
C THR A 28 -19.01 -2.44 -14.23
N LEU A 29 -19.81 -1.36 -14.29
CA LEU A 29 -20.76 -1.13 -15.39
C LEU A 29 -20.04 -0.86 -16.71
N VAL A 30 -18.97 -0.07 -16.70
CA VAL A 30 -18.15 0.22 -17.88
C VAL A 30 -17.49 -1.07 -18.40
N ALA A 31 -16.92 -1.89 -17.52
CA ALA A 31 -16.33 -3.17 -17.89
C ALA A 31 -17.39 -4.14 -18.45
N ALA A 32 -18.59 -4.18 -17.85
CA ALA A 32 -19.69 -4.99 -18.37
C ALA A 32 -20.15 -4.52 -19.76
N ALA A 33 -20.29 -3.21 -19.96
CA ALA A 33 -20.65 -2.64 -21.25
C ALA A 33 -19.57 -2.91 -22.32
N ALA A 34 -18.29 -2.81 -21.96
CA ALA A 34 -17.17 -3.13 -22.84
C ALA A 34 -17.15 -4.64 -23.18
N ALA A 35 -17.37 -5.53 -22.21
CA ALA A 35 -17.42 -6.96 -22.47
C ALA A 35 -18.56 -7.36 -23.43
N ILE A 36 -19.72 -6.70 -23.34
CA ILE A 36 -20.86 -6.95 -24.24
C ILE A 36 -20.63 -6.29 -25.61
N GLY A 37 -20.22 -5.02 -25.63
CA GLY A 37 -20.13 -4.22 -26.84
C GLY A 37 -18.90 -4.51 -27.70
N VAL A 38 -17.76 -4.80 -27.07
CA VAL A 38 -16.46 -5.00 -27.74
C VAL A 38 -16.16 -6.49 -27.86
N GLU A 39 -16.13 -7.22 -26.75
CA GLU A 39 -15.82 -8.66 -26.71
C GLU A 39 -17.01 -9.56 -27.08
N ARG A 40 -18.16 -8.95 -27.40
CA ARG A 40 -19.40 -9.61 -27.84
C ARG A 40 -19.86 -10.73 -26.90
N GLN A 41 -19.58 -10.59 -25.61
CA GLN A 41 -20.00 -11.55 -24.58
C GLN A 41 -21.50 -11.39 -24.28
N THR A 42 -22.16 -12.50 -23.94
CA THR A 42 -23.56 -12.45 -23.53
C THR A 42 -23.70 -11.84 -22.12
N PRO A 43 -24.81 -11.15 -21.80
CA PRO A 43 -25.03 -10.62 -20.44
C PRO A 43 -24.90 -11.67 -19.33
N LEU A 44 -25.36 -12.91 -19.61
CA LEU A 44 -25.23 -14.03 -18.67
C LEU A 44 -23.77 -14.44 -18.44
N ALA A 45 -22.95 -14.46 -19.49
CA ALA A 45 -21.52 -14.75 -19.37
C ALA A 45 -20.81 -13.67 -18.53
N VAL A 46 -21.11 -12.40 -18.78
CA VAL A 46 -20.54 -11.27 -18.00
C VAL A 46 -20.88 -11.37 -16.52
N MET A 47 -22.12 -11.73 -16.17
CA MET A 47 -22.50 -11.95 -14.76
C MET A 47 -21.72 -13.11 -14.12
N ARG A 48 -21.46 -14.19 -14.87
CA ARG A 48 -20.63 -15.31 -14.40
C ARG A 48 -19.18 -14.87 -14.19
N PHE A 49 -18.57 -14.19 -15.15
CA PHE A 49 -17.21 -13.67 -15.01
C PHE A 49 -17.05 -12.76 -13.79
N TRP A 50 -18.02 -11.88 -13.56
CA TRP A 50 -18.01 -11.01 -12.38
C TRP A 50 -18.12 -11.81 -11.07
N GLY A 51 -19.04 -12.77 -11.01
CA GLY A 51 -19.23 -13.64 -9.84
C GLY A 51 -18.00 -14.48 -9.53
N ASP A 52 -17.46 -15.17 -10.53
CA ASP A 52 -16.29 -16.04 -10.38
C ASP A 52 -15.04 -15.23 -9.97
N GLY A 53 -14.85 -14.05 -10.56
CA GLY A 53 -13.75 -13.14 -10.21
C GLY A 53 -13.87 -12.58 -8.78
N PHE A 54 -15.09 -12.26 -8.32
CA PHE A 54 -15.33 -11.72 -6.98
C PHE A 54 -14.84 -12.68 -5.88
N TRP A 55 -15.12 -13.97 -6.02
CA TRP A 55 -14.72 -14.97 -5.01
C TRP A 55 -13.20 -15.17 -4.93
N ASN A 56 -12.49 -15.06 -6.05
CA ASN A 56 -11.02 -15.14 -6.07
C ASN A 56 -10.36 -13.97 -5.31
N LEU A 57 -10.96 -12.77 -5.37
CA LEU A 57 -10.46 -11.58 -4.68
C LEU A 57 -10.82 -11.55 -3.18
N LEU A 58 -11.80 -12.34 -2.74
CA LEU A 58 -12.23 -12.36 -1.34
C LEU A 58 -11.11 -12.86 -0.41
N THR A 59 -10.44 -13.94 -0.77
CA THR A 59 -9.30 -14.48 0.01
C THR A 59 -8.18 -13.46 0.12
N PHE A 60 -7.81 -12.82 -0.99
CA PHE A 60 -6.81 -11.75 -1.00
C PHE A 60 -7.24 -10.57 -0.13
N SER A 61 -8.51 -10.15 -0.21
CA SER A 61 -9.05 -9.05 0.59
C SER A 61 -9.04 -9.36 2.09
N MET A 62 -9.34 -10.60 2.48
CA MET A 62 -9.27 -11.05 3.88
C MET A 62 -7.83 -11.02 4.41
N GLN A 63 -6.85 -11.45 3.59
CA GLN A 63 -5.43 -11.34 3.94
C GLN A 63 -5.03 -9.88 4.19
N MET A 64 -5.43 -8.96 3.30
CA MET A 64 -5.16 -7.54 3.43
C MET A 64 -5.85 -6.92 4.65
N LEU A 65 -7.09 -7.31 4.94
CA LEU A 65 -7.82 -6.91 6.14
C LEU A 65 -7.10 -7.36 7.41
N LEU A 66 -6.66 -8.63 7.47
CA LEU A 66 -5.94 -9.15 8.62
C LEU A 66 -4.60 -8.43 8.81
N ILE A 67 -3.85 -8.15 7.75
CA ILE A 67 -2.61 -7.37 7.81
C ILE A 67 -2.85 -6.00 8.47
N LEU A 68 -3.90 -5.28 8.05
CA LEU A 68 -4.26 -3.97 8.61
C LEU A 68 -4.70 -4.06 10.08
N VAL A 69 -5.65 -4.96 10.37
CA VAL A 69 -6.25 -5.09 11.71
C VAL A 69 -5.20 -5.56 12.71
N THR A 70 -4.40 -6.58 12.38
CA THR A 70 -3.33 -7.08 13.25
C THR A 70 -2.23 -6.04 13.44
N GLY A 71 -1.84 -5.33 12.37
CA GLY A 71 -0.88 -4.23 12.45
C GLY A 71 -1.36 -3.12 13.39
N PHE A 72 -2.63 -2.74 13.29
CA PHE A 72 -3.25 -1.75 14.19
C PHE A 72 -3.32 -2.24 15.64
N MET A 73 -3.75 -3.48 15.87
CA MET A 73 -3.83 -4.06 17.21
C MET A 73 -2.46 -4.10 17.88
N LEU A 74 -1.43 -4.53 17.16
CA LEU A 74 -0.05 -4.58 17.65
C LEU A 74 0.46 -3.16 17.96
N ALA A 75 0.29 -2.21 17.05
CA ALA A 75 0.68 -0.81 17.25
C ALA A 75 0.00 -0.16 18.45
N SER A 76 -1.25 -0.53 18.70
CA SER A 76 -2.07 0.00 19.80
C SER A 76 -1.77 -0.63 21.15
N SER A 77 -0.96 -1.69 21.19
CA SER A 77 -0.64 -2.43 22.41
C SER A 77 0.17 -1.59 23.42
N PRO A 78 0.00 -1.82 24.74
CA PRO A 78 0.77 -1.13 25.77
C PRO A 78 2.30 -1.23 25.62
N PRO A 79 2.89 -2.39 25.26
CA PRO A 79 4.34 -2.50 25.05
C PRO A 79 4.87 -1.57 23.95
N VAL A 80 4.19 -1.53 22.79
CA VAL A 80 4.60 -0.67 21.67
C VAL A 80 4.49 0.80 22.05
N LYS A 81 3.39 1.21 22.69
CA LYS A 81 3.22 2.59 23.16
C LYS A 81 4.34 3.02 24.13
N ARG A 82 4.70 2.16 25.10
CA ARG A 82 5.81 2.43 26.03
C ARG A 82 7.15 2.55 25.31
N MET A 83 7.42 1.66 24.35
CA MET A 83 8.64 1.71 23.55
C MET A 83 8.73 3.02 22.75
N LEU A 84 7.63 3.46 22.12
CA LEU A 84 7.58 4.72 21.39
C LEU A 84 7.82 5.93 22.29
N GLN A 85 7.26 5.93 23.51
CA GLN A 85 7.52 6.99 24.49
C GLN A 85 9.00 7.06 24.90
N GLN A 86 9.61 5.91 25.17
CA GLN A 86 11.04 5.83 25.50
C GLN A 86 11.93 6.28 24.33
N LEU A 87 11.57 5.93 23.10
CA LEU A 87 12.27 6.40 21.91
C LEU A 87 12.11 7.91 21.73
N ALA A 88 10.91 8.45 21.92
CA ALA A 88 10.65 9.88 21.75
C ALA A 88 11.52 10.72 22.70
N GLY A 89 11.75 10.25 23.93
CA GLY A 89 12.65 10.90 24.89
C GLY A 89 14.12 10.98 24.48
N ARG A 90 14.54 10.28 23.42
CA ARG A 90 15.90 10.39 22.87
C ARG A 90 16.07 11.56 21.89
N ALA A 91 14.98 12.14 21.40
CA ALA A 91 15.03 13.27 20.47
C ALA A 91 15.17 14.58 21.24
N ASN A 92 16.29 15.29 21.04
CA ASN A 92 16.61 16.54 21.74
C ASN A 92 16.40 17.79 20.88
N ASN A 93 16.22 17.62 19.56
CA ASN A 93 16.00 18.71 18.62
C ASN A 93 15.16 18.27 17.41
N ALA A 94 14.70 19.25 16.63
CA ALA A 94 13.86 19.03 15.45
C ALA A 94 14.45 18.02 14.45
N GLY A 95 15.75 18.11 14.14
CA GLY A 95 16.41 17.20 13.20
C GLY A 95 16.43 15.77 13.71
N SER A 96 16.77 15.56 14.98
CA SER A 96 16.74 14.24 15.61
C SER A 96 15.33 13.65 15.65
N ALA A 97 14.30 14.46 15.87
CA ALA A 97 12.91 13.99 15.86
C ALA A 97 12.47 13.54 14.45
N ILE A 98 12.86 14.29 13.41
CA ILE A 98 12.60 13.94 12.00
C ILE A 98 13.28 12.61 11.64
N ILE A 99 14.59 12.49 11.92
CA ILE A 99 15.33 11.26 11.63
C ILE A 99 14.73 10.07 12.37
N LEU A 100 14.43 10.25 13.67
CA LEU A 100 13.91 9.16 14.49
C LEU A 100 12.53 8.71 14.04
N VAL A 101 11.61 9.62 13.72
CA VAL A 101 10.27 9.25 13.22
C VAL A 101 10.35 8.52 11.89
N THR A 102 11.23 8.96 10.99
CA THR A 102 11.45 8.29 9.70
C THR A 102 12.02 6.89 9.89
N LEU A 103 13.05 6.72 10.71
CA LEU A 103 13.68 5.41 10.95
C LEU A 103 12.72 4.43 11.63
N VAL A 104 11.99 4.88 12.66
CA VAL A 104 11.00 4.04 13.35
C VAL A 104 9.87 3.65 12.41
N SER A 105 9.37 4.59 11.59
CA SER A 105 8.33 4.28 10.61
C SER A 105 8.85 3.35 9.50
N LEU A 106 10.10 3.51 9.06
CA LEU A 106 10.74 2.63 8.09
C LEU A 106 10.85 1.21 8.62
N VAL A 107 11.41 1.02 9.81
CA VAL A 107 11.52 -0.32 10.44
C VAL A 107 10.15 -0.94 10.65
N ALA A 108 9.19 -0.18 11.17
CA ALA A 108 7.84 -0.66 11.39
C ALA A 108 7.16 -1.06 10.07
N SER A 109 7.27 -0.25 9.02
CA SER A 109 6.68 -0.51 7.69
C SER A 109 7.37 -1.68 6.98
N TRP A 110 8.66 -1.88 7.21
CA TRP A 110 9.43 -3.00 6.67
C TRP A 110 8.98 -4.35 7.26
N ILE A 111 8.61 -4.37 8.55
CA ILE A 111 8.05 -5.54 9.23
C ILE A 111 6.62 -5.80 8.73
N ASN A 112 5.76 -4.78 8.78
CA ASN A 112 4.38 -4.86 8.36
C ASN A 112 3.88 -3.45 8.01
N TRP A 113 3.42 -3.27 6.78
CA TRP A 113 3.03 -1.96 6.28
C TRP A 113 1.82 -1.37 7.04
N GLY A 114 0.86 -2.20 7.47
CA GLY A 114 -0.28 -1.78 8.29
C GLY A 114 0.14 -1.31 9.69
N PHE A 115 1.07 -2.01 10.33
CA PHE A 115 1.70 -1.61 11.59
C PHE A 115 2.48 -0.31 11.43
N GLY A 116 3.28 -0.18 10.37
CA GLY A 116 4.09 0.99 10.06
C GLY A 116 3.30 2.30 9.93
N LEU A 117 2.14 2.26 9.26
CA LEU A 117 1.25 3.40 9.13
C LEU A 117 0.74 3.90 10.49
N VAL A 118 0.32 2.98 11.36
CA VAL A 118 -0.23 3.32 12.68
C VAL A 118 0.88 3.79 13.62
N VAL A 119 2.02 3.09 13.66
CA VAL A 119 3.18 3.45 14.47
C VAL A 119 3.73 4.82 14.08
N GLY A 120 3.87 5.10 12.78
CA GLY A 120 4.34 6.39 12.29
C GLY A 120 3.49 7.55 12.80
N ALA A 121 2.16 7.41 12.74
CA ALA A 121 1.22 8.41 13.23
C ALA A 121 1.29 8.58 14.77
N LEU A 122 1.31 7.48 15.52
CA LEU A 122 1.41 7.49 16.98
C LEU A 122 2.72 8.12 17.45
N PHE A 123 3.83 7.79 16.78
CA PHE A 123 5.15 8.27 17.16
C PHE A 123 5.38 9.74 16.79
N ALA A 124 4.90 10.18 15.62
CA ALA A 124 4.88 11.60 15.26
C ALA A 124 4.12 12.44 16.31
N LYS A 125 2.98 11.94 16.81
CA LYS A 125 2.21 12.57 17.89
C LYS A 125 2.98 12.63 19.21
N GLU A 126 3.78 11.60 19.52
CA GLU A 126 4.57 11.58 20.75
C GLU A 126 5.76 12.55 20.69
N LEU A 127 6.49 12.58 19.58
CA LEU A 127 7.60 13.50 19.36
C LEU A 127 7.15 14.96 19.39
N ALA A 128 6.00 15.28 18.81
CA ALA A 128 5.45 16.65 18.81
C ALA A 128 5.09 17.17 20.21
N ARG A 129 4.94 16.29 21.21
CA ARG A 129 4.71 16.68 22.61
C ARG A 129 6.00 17.03 23.36
N LEU A 130 7.13 16.45 22.94
CA LEU A 130 8.42 16.60 23.62
C LEU A 130 9.34 17.61 22.94
N VAL A 131 9.25 17.72 21.62
CA VAL A 131 10.16 18.54 20.79
C VAL A 131 9.36 19.58 20.02
N ARG A 132 9.78 20.84 20.07
CA ARG A 132 9.22 21.90 19.22
C ARG A 132 9.61 21.67 17.75
N VAL A 133 8.69 21.11 16.98
CA VAL A 133 8.84 20.94 15.53
C VAL A 133 7.47 21.05 14.85
N ASP A 134 7.43 21.39 13.55
CA ASP A 134 6.18 21.41 12.81
C ASP A 134 5.60 19.98 12.72
N TYR A 135 4.41 19.78 13.29
CA TYR A 135 3.74 18.48 13.30
C TYR A 135 3.53 17.92 11.88
N ARG A 136 3.26 18.78 10.90
CA ARG A 136 3.07 18.39 9.50
C ARG A 136 4.36 17.83 8.91
N LEU A 137 5.51 18.35 9.34
CA LEU A 137 6.81 17.84 8.93
C LEU A 137 7.09 16.47 9.55
N LEU A 138 6.71 16.23 10.81
CA LEU A 138 6.81 14.89 11.42
C LEU A 138 5.91 13.88 10.72
N VAL A 139 4.67 14.26 10.40
CA VAL A 139 3.74 13.40 9.65
C VAL A 139 4.29 13.08 8.25
N ALA A 140 4.81 14.08 7.54
CA ALA A 140 5.47 13.86 6.25
C ALA A 140 6.69 12.94 6.38
N SER A 141 7.50 13.12 7.42
CA SER A 141 8.72 12.32 7.67
C SER A 141 8.39 10.87 8.04
N ALA A 142 7.32 10.66 8.80
CA ALA A 142 6.78 9.33 9.07
C ALA A 142 6.28 8.67 7.77
N TYR A 143 5.49 9.39 6.97
CA TYR A 143 5.00 8.88 5.69
C TYR A 143 6.15 8.56 4.71
N SER A 144 7.22 9.35 4.68
CA SER A 144 8.41 9.02 3.88
C SER A 144 9.06 7.70 4.30
N GLY A 145 9.02 7.35 5.59
CA GLY A 145 9.49 6.05 6.09
C GLY A 145 8.70 4.86 5.53
N PHE A 146 7.45 5.09 5.09
CA PHE A 146 6.61 4.05 4.50
C PHE A 146 7.15 3.54 3.15
N VAL A 147 8.03 4.26 2.45
CA VAL A 147 8.44 3.95 1.06
C VAL A 147 8.99 2.53 0.86
N VAL A 148 9.59 1.93 1.90
CA VAL A 148 10.20 0.60 1.84
C VAL A 148 9.20 -0.56 1.89
N TRP A 149 7.92 -0.29 2.14
CA TRP A 149 6.93 -1.31 2.49
C TRP A 149 6.74 -2.40 1.43
N HIS A 150 6.88 -2.05 0.14
CA HIS A 150 6.76 -3.02 -0.95
C HIS A 150 7.92 -4.03 -0.99
N GLY A 151 9.12 -3.62 -0.58
CA GLY A 151 10.30 -4.48 -0.47
C GLY A 151 10.52 -5.04 0.94
N GLY A 152 9.53 -4.94 1.80
CA GLY A 152 9.57 -5.44 3.17
C GLY A 152 9.30 -6.93 3.28
N LEU A 153 9.47 -7.46 4.50
CA LEU A 153 9.16 -8.86 4.83
C LEU A 153 7.68 -9.20 4.57
N ALA A 154 6.80 -8.19 4.61
CA ALA A 154 5.37 -8.30 4.40
C ALA A 154 4.89 -7.57 3.12
N GLY A 155 5.72 -7.52 2.08
CA GLY A 155 5.31 -7.01 0.77
C GLY A 155 4.19 -7.88 0.19
N SER A 156 2.95 -7.38 0.18
CA SER A 156 1.76 -8.17 -0.19
C SER A 156 1.87 -8.76 -1.59
N ILE A 157 2.28 -7.97 -2.60
CA ILE A 157 2.38 -8.46 -3.99
C ILE A 157 3.50 -9.49 -4.15
N PRO A 158 4.77 -9.23 -3.76
CA PRO A 158 5.83 -10.22 -3.83
C PRO A 158 5.51 -11.54 -3.12
N LEU A 159 4.84 -11.47 -1.96
CA LEU A 159 4.47 -12.67 -1.21
C LEU A 159 3.32 -13.43 -1.90
N THR A 160 2.31 -12.72 -2.41
CA THR A 160 1.19 -13.34 -3.13
C THR A 160 1.67 -14.05 -4.40
N ILE A 161 2.50 -13.43 -5.23
CA ILE A 161 2.95 -14.05 -6.49
C ILE A 161 3.93 -15.21 -6.28
N ALA A 162 4.62 -15.24 -5.13
CA ALA A 162 5.48 -16.34 -4.71
C ALA A 162 4.70 -17.50 -4.05
N THR A 163 3.41 -17.32 -3.80
CA THR A 163 2.55 -18.35 -3.19
C THR A 163 1.90 -19.20 -4.28
N ASP A 164 1.97 -20.52 -4.12
CA ASP A 164 1.31 -21.46 -5.02
C ASP A 164 -0.21 -21.28 -4.98
N GLY A 165 -0.85 -21.29 -6.15
CA GLY A 165 -2.31 -21.17 -6.27
C GLY A 165 -2.88 -19.78 -5.99
N HIS A 166 -2.07 -18.71 -6.07
CA HIS A 166 -2.58 -17.35 -5.99
C HIS A 166 -3.49 -16.99 -7.19
N PHE A 167 -4.33 -15.95 -7.05
CA PHE A 167 -5.43 -15.64 -7.98
C PHE A 167 -5.02 -15.29 -9.43
N THR A 168 -3.73 -15.03 -9.68
CA THR A 168 -3.16 -14.79 -11.02
C THR A 168 -2.20 -15.89 -11.49
N ALA A 169 -2.09 -17.00 -10.75
CA ALA A 169 -1.10 -18.04 -11.04
C ALA A 169 -1.24 -18.61 -12.47
N ASP A 170 -2.47 -18.76 -12.97
CA ASP A 170 -2.73 -19.24 -14.33
C ASP A 170 -2.27 -18.27 -15.42
N GLN A 171 -2.11 -16.98 -15.10
CA GLN A 171 -1.70 -15.94 -16.04
C GLN A 171 -0.20 -15.66 -15.99
N ILE A 172 0.39 -15.61 -14.79
CA ILE A 172 1.79 -15.19 -14.60
C ILE A 172 2.71 -16.29 -14.07
N GLY A 173 2.18 -17.47 -13.73
CA GLY A 173 2.92 -18.52 -13.03
C GLY A 173 3.28 -18.12 -11.59
N VAL A 174 4.02 -18.98 -10.88
CA VAL A 174 4.51 -18.69 -9.53
C VAL A 174 5.91 -18.08 -9.62
N ILE A 175 6.08 -16.88 -9.08
CA ILE A 175 7.33 -16.13 -9.12
C ILE A 175 7.95 -16.17 -7.72
N GLY A 176 8.89 -17.09 -7.51
CA GLY A 176 9.57 -17.26 -6.23
C GLY A 176 10.46 -16.07 -5.84
N THR A 177 10.73 -15.93 -4.54
CA THR A 177 11.57 -14.85 -3.97
C THR A 177 13.08 -15.19 -3.92
N GLY A 178 13.50 -16.32 -4.51
CA GLY A 178 14.88 -16.80 -4.52
C GLY A 178 15.71 -16.29 -5.70
N ALA A 179 17.04 -16.31 -5.55
CA ALA A 179 17.97 -16.05 -6.64
C ALA A 179 17.75 -17.02 -7.83
N PRO A 180 18.08 -16.61 -9.06
CA PRO A 180 17.66 -17.34 -10.24
C PRO A 180 18.32 -18.72 -10.28
N SER A 181 17.53 -19.78 -10.35
CA SER A 181 18.01 -21.16 -10.54
C SER A 181 18.48 -21.44 -11.97
N SER A 182 18.47 -20.44 -12.86
CA SER A 182 18.87 -20.56 -14.26
C SER A 182 19.71 -19.35 -14.71
N PRO A 183 20.83 -19.53 -15.43
CA PRO A 183 21.63 -18.42 -15.96
C PRO A 183 20.93 -17.63 -17.07
N SER A 184 19.74 -18.07 -17.53
CA SER A 184 18.83 -17.30 -18.40
C SER A 184 17.86 -16.40 -17.64
N SER A 185 17.71 -16.60 -16.32
CA SER A 185 16.96 -15.72 -15.44
C SER A 185 17.90 -14.70 -14.79
N THR A 186 18.68 -13.99 -15.60
CA THR A 186 19.16 -12.68 -15.14
C THR A 186 17.91 -11.93 -14.71
N TRP A 187 17.90 -11.44 -13.46
CA TRP A 187 17.04 -10.33 -13.09
C TRP A 187 16.98 -9.42 -14.31
N PRO A 188 15.83 -9.28 -14.97
CA PRO A 188 15.74 -8.21 -15.91
C PRO A 188 16.06 -7.01 -15.05
N SER A 189 16.96 -6.19 -15.55
CA SER A 189 16.93 -4.78 -15.25
C SER A 189 15.46 -4.31 -15.27
N TRP A 190 15.21 -3.06 -14.97
CA TRP A 190 13.89 -2.46 -15.07
C TRP A 190 12.98 -2.78 -16.32
N PRO A 191 13.39 -3.40 -17.46
CA PRO A 191 12.49 -3.76 -18.56
C PRO A 191 11.41 -4.85 -18.35
N ALA A 192 11.42 -5.71 -17.32
CA ALA A 192 10.32 -6.70 -17.18
C ALA A 192 9.09 -6.18 -16.42
N CYS A 193 9.23 -5.07 -15.68
CA CYS A 193 8.06 -4.36 -15.17
C CYS A 193 7.21 -3.78 -16.32
N SER A 194 7.82 -3.48 -17.48
CA SER A 194 7.09 -3.01 -18.67
C SER A 194 6.30 -4.07 -19.43
N SER A 195 6.57 -5.37 -19.25
CA SER A 195 5.78 -6.43 -19.91
C SER A 195 4.55 -6.86 -19.11
N VAL A 196 4.50 -6.56 -17.81
CA VAL A 196 3.34 -6.85 -16.93
C VAL A 196 2.31 -5.69 -16.96
N PHE A 197 2.73 -4.49 -17.35
CA PHE A 197 1.87 -3.33 -17.58
C PHE A 197 2.05 -2.76 -19.00
N PRO A 198 1.34 -3.27 -20.02
CA PRO A 198 1.47 -2.79 -21.40
C PRO A 198 0.94 -1.35 -21.62
N TRP A 199 0.31 -0.74 -20.62
CA TRP A 199 -0.43 0.53 -20.74
C TRP A 199 0.23 1.73 -20.05
N SER A 200 1.45 1.58 -19.52
CA SER A 200 2.18 2.72 -18.99
C SER A 200 3.23 3.20 -19.99
N ILE A 201 2.84 4.23 -20.73
CA ILE A 201 3.63 5.02 -21.71
C ILE A 201 3.64 4.44 -23.15
N ALA A 202 2.46 4.45 -23.79
CA ALA A 202 2.19 5.06 -25.10
C ALA A 202 0.67 4.99 -25.36
#